data_AF-A0AAD1F0B4-F1
#
_entry.id   AF-A0AAD1F0B4-F1
#
_cell.length_a   1.000
_cell.length_b   1.000
_cell.length_c   1.000
_cell.angle_alpha   90.00
_cell.angle_beta   90.00
_cell.angle_gamma   90.00
#
_symmetry.space_group_name_H-M   'P 1'
#
loop_
_entity.id
_entity.type
_entity.pdbx_description
1 polymer ?
#
loop_
_entity_poly.entity_id
_entity_poly.type
_entity_poly.pdbx_seq_one_letter_code
_entity_poly.pdbx_strand_id
1 'polypeptide(L)'
;MTSRLNLCLALACSLLTSAACANDAPPTLAPLLQSIGERLSIADQVALSKWDSHKAVEDRPREQQVIAGATAQAATYHLNEETVGQFFAAQIEANKLVQYARLSSWHLQGQAPDTPRQDLAGQIRPQLDQLQKRLLQQLADFSPHRGDRQCPQWLAQATQAASSDPLRQLAMIRATAELCVFKG
;
A
#
# COMPACT_ATOMS: atom_id res chain seq x y z
N MET A 1 -17.31 -79.14 15.66
CA MET A 1 -16.03 -78.99 14.90
C MET A 1 -16.39 -78.19 13.65
N THR A 2 -15.97 -76.96 13.40
CA THR A 2 -14.81 -76.16 13.80
C THR A 2 -15.17 -74.66 13.75
N SER A 3 -14.65 -73.91 14.71
CA SER A 3 -14.70 -72.45 14.87
C SER A 3 -14.08 -71.68 13.69
N ARG A 4 -14.66 -70.52 13.32
CA ARG A 4 -13.97 -69.36 12.70
C ARG A 4 -14.71 -68.08 13.13
N LEU A 5 -14.21 -67.31 14.09
CA LEU A 5 -13.15 -66.30 14.07
C LEU A 5 -13.76 -64.88 13.99
N ASN A 6 -13.64 -64.17 15.12
CA ASN A 6 -13.91 -62.75 15.29
C ASN A 6 -13.16 -61.89 14.28
N LEU A 7 -13.78 -60.81 13.80
CA LEU A 7 -13.05 -59.54 13.66
C LEU A 7 -14.02 -58.34 13.65
N CYS A 8 -14.05 -57.62 14.76
CA CYS A 8 -14.63 -56.29 14.87
C CYS A 8 -13.83 -55.32 14.00
N LEU A 9 -14.46 -54.67 13.01
CA LEU A 9 -13.86 -53.54 12.31
C LEU A 9 -14.50 -52.26 12.83
N ALA A 10 -13.88 -51.66 13.84
CA ALA A 10 -14.21 -50.33 14.32
C ALA A 10 -13.76 -49.31 13.27
N LEU A 11 -14.73 -48.67 12.60
CA LEU A 11 -14.49 -47.56 11.68
C LEU A 11 -14.23 -46.29 12.52
N ALA A 12 -13.02 -46.12 13.03
CA ALA A 12 -12.59 -44.89 13.67
C ALA A 12 -12.31 -43.84 12.59
N CYS A 13 -13.31 -42.99 12.33
CA CYS A 13 -13.23 -41.84 11.45
C CYS A 13 -12.10 -40.92 11.94
N SER A 14 -10.99 -40.91 11.21
CA SER A 14 -9.83 -40.08 11.51
C SER A 14 -10.16 -38.63 11.14
N LEU A 15 -10.57 -37.83 12.12
CA LEU A 15 -10.61 -36.37 12.01
C LEU A 15 -9.17 -35.85 11.98
N LEU A 16 -8.55 -35.90 10.81
CA LEU A 16 -7.39 -35.06 10.52
C LEU A 16 -7.92 -33.63 10.35
N THR A 17 -8.09 -32.91 11.45
CA THR A 17 -8.15 -31.45 11.41
C THR A 17 -6.77 -30.96 11.04
N SER A 18 -6.52 -30.86 9.73
CA SER A 18 -5.44 -30.02 9.21
C SER A 18 -5.76 -28.60 9.68
N ALA A 19 -5.15 -28.20 10.79
CA ALA A 19 -4.99 -26.79 11.10
C ALA A 19 -4.22 -26.21 9.91
N ALA A 20 -4.94 -25.57 8.99
CA ALA A 20 -4.31 -24.73 7.99
C ALA A 20 -3.40 -23.78 8.77
N CYS A 21 -2.08 -23.90 8.57
CA CYS A 21 -1.12 -22.97 9.14
C CYS A 21 -1.63 -21.57 8.81
N ALA A 22 -1.79 -20.73 9.83
CA ALA A 22 -2.35 -19.40 9.67
C ALA A 22 -1.57 -18.65 8.58
N ASN A 23 -2.24 -18.32 7.47
CA ASN A 23 -1.74 -17.47 6.40
C ASN A 23 -1.77 -15.99 6.83
N ASP A 24 -1.47 -15.71 8.09
CA ASP A 24 -1.57 -14.37 8.64
C ASP A 24 -0.45 -13.50 8.08
N ALA A 25 -0.83 -12.28 7.68
CA ALA A 25 0.16 -11.31 7.22
C ALA A 25 1.16 -10.99 8.35
N PRO A 26 2.44 -10.74 8.01
CA PRO A 26 3.42 -10.36 9.01
C PRO A 26 3.00 -9.04 9.69
N PRO A 27 3.28 -8.87 10.99
CA PRO A 27 2.86 -7.69 11.75
C PRO A 27 3.46 -6.38 11.21
N THR A 28 4.50 -6.46 10.40
CA THR A 28 5.14 -5.32 9.72
C THR A 28 4.34 -4.78 8.54
N LEU A 29 3.38 -5.54 7.99
CA LEU A 29 2.58 -5.10 6.86
C LEU A 29 1.57 -4.01 7.25
N ALA A 30 0.84 -4.18 8.36
CA ALA A 30 -0.22 -3.25 8.73
C ALA A 30 0.30 -1.80 8.97
N PRO A 31 1.41 -1.57 9.71
CA PRO A 31 1.99 -0.23 9.85
C PRO A 31 2.41 0.41 8.52
N LEU A 32 2.96 -0.39 7.59
CA LEU A 32 3.34 0.10 6.26
C LEU A 32 2.11 0.56 5.46
N LEU A 33 1.05 -0.25 5.45
CA LEU A 33 -0.21 0.08 4.77
C LEU A 33 -0.88 1.31 5.37
N GLN A 34 -0.82 1.47 6.70
CA GLN A 34 -1.33 2.65 7.38
C GLN A 34 -0.61 3.92 6.88
N SER A 35 0.73 3.94 6.85
CA SER A 35 1.49 5.10 6.37
C SER A 35 1.27 5.37 4.88
N ILE A 36 1.09 4.33 4.06
CA ILE A 36 0.70 4.49 2.65
C ILE A 36 -0.67 5.18 2.56
N GLY A 37 -1.63 4.73 3.38
CA GLY A 37 -2.96 5.34 3.49
C GLY A 37 -2.90 6.81 3.92
N GLU A 38 -2.09 7.14 4.93
CA GLU A 38 -1.85 8.51 5.38
C GLU A 38 -1.26 9.37 4.25
N ARG A 39 -0.26 8.87 3.52
CA ARG A 39 0.33 9.58 2.38
C ARG A 39 -0.65 9.76 1.24
N LEU A 40 -1.51 8.76 0.97
CA LEU A 40 -2.59 8.89 0.01
C LEU A 40 -3.59 9.95 0.47
N SER A 41 -3.88 10.07 1.77
CA SER A 41 -4.88 11.01 2.30
C SER A 41 -4.60 12.46 1.88
N ILE A 42 -3.30 12.82 1.82
CA ILE A 42 -2.79 14.13 1.39
C ILE A 42 -3.18 14.49 -0.05
N ALA A 43 -3.48 13.52 -0.91
CA ALA A 43 -3.85 13.76 -2.31
C ALA A 43 -5.04 14.72 -2.46
N ASP A 44 -6.02 14.68 -1.55
CA ASP A 44 -7.20 15.56 -1.61
C ASP A 44 -6.79 17.03 -1.41
N GLN A 45 -5.89 17.33 -0.47
CA GLN A 45 -5.36 18.68 -0.24
C GLN A 45 -4.50 19.17 -1.40
N VAL A 46 -3.69 18.29 -1.99
CA VAL A 46 -2.91 18.65 -3.19
C VAL A 46 -3.82 18.91 -4.38
N ALA A 47 -4.89 18.13 -4.55
CA ALA A 47 -5.89 18.37 -5.59
C ALA A 47 -6.56 19.73 -5.40
N LEU A 48 -6.96 20.11 -4.19
CA LEU A 48 -7.53 21.43 -3.90
C LEU A 48 -6.57 22.55 -4.27
N SER A 49 -5.30 22.44 -3.88
CA SER A 49 -4.30 23.44 -4.25
C SER A 49 -4.11 23.55 -5.78
N LYS A 50 -4.17 22.43 -6.51
CA LYS A 50 -4.06 22.43 -7.97
C LYS A 50 -5.32 22.94 -8.67
N TRP A 51 -6.49 22.71 -8.10
CA TRP A 51 -7.74 23.34 -8.53
C TRP A 51 -7.62 24.86 -8.44
N ASP A 52 -7.22 25.38 -7.28
CA ASP A 52 -7.12 26.83 -7.07
C ASP A 52 -6.01 27.47 -7.93
N SER A 53 -4.85 26.80 -8.05
CA SER A 53 -3.68 27.34 -8.77
C SER A 53 -3.61 27.00 -10.27
N HIS A 54 -4.51 26.15 -10.77
CA HIS A 54 -4.53 25.65 -12.15
C HIS A 54 -3.24 24.94 -12.61
N LYS A 55 -2.43 24.45 -11.65
CA LYS A 55 -1.21 23.70 -11.95
C LYS A 55 -1.53 22.27 -12.35
N ALA A 56 -0.73 21.71 -13.26
CA ALA A 56 -0.85 20.33 -13.69
C ALA A 56 -0.69 19.34 -12.52
N VAL A 57 -1.35 18.19 -12.64
CA VAL A 57 -1.17 17.09 -11.68
C VAL A 57 0.23 16.49 -11.80
N GLU A 58 0.67 16.19 -13.01
CA GLU A 58 2.02 15.70 -13.28
C GLU A 58 3.04 16.85 -13.28
N ASP A 59 4.11 16.66 -12.51
CA ASP A 59 5.28 17.55 -12.45
C ASP A 59 6.52 16.66 -12.44
N ARG A 60 6.94 16.22 -13.64
CA ARG A 60 8.04 15.24 -13.78
C ARG A 60 9.33 15.67 -13.09
N PRO A 61 9.80 16.94 -13.22
CA PRO A 61 10.98 17.37 -12.48
C PRO A 61 10.82 17.24 -10.96
N ARG A 62 9.66 17.62 -10.41
CA ARG A 62 9.38 17.47 -8.98
C ARG A 62 9.29 16.00 -8.56
N GLU A 63 8.65 15.15 -9.36
CA GLU A 63 8.53 13.71 -9.09
C GLU A 63 9.91 13.04 -9.06
N GLN A 64 10.78 13.37 -10.00
CA GLN A 64 12.18 12.92 -10.02
C GLN A 64 12.95 13.39 -8.77
N GLN A 65 12.76 14.63 -8.33
CA GLN A 65 13.38 15.12 -7.09
C GLN A 65 12.90 14.35 -5.85
N VAL A 66 11.60 14.03 -5.77
CA VAL A 66 11.05 13.25 -4.64
C VAL A 66 11.65 11.85 -4.64
N ILE A 67 11.70 11.18 -5.80
CA ILE A 67 12.29 9.84 -5.92
C ILE A 67 13.78 9.89 -5.56
N ALA A 68 14.55 10.83 -6.13
CA ALA A 68 15.97 10.98 -5.83
C ALA A 68 16.24 11.26 -4.34
N GLY A 69 15.40 12.07 -3.70
CA GLY A 69 15.50 12.33 -2.26
C GLY A 69 15.22 11.10 -1.39
N ALA A 70 14.35 10.19 -1.85
CA ALA A 70 14.09 8.93 -1.18
C ALA A 70 15.22 7.91 -1.42
N THR A 71 15.69 7.76 -2.67
CA THR A 71 16.77 6.82 -3.01
C THR A 71 18.09 7.20 -2.33
N ALA A 72 18.39 8.49 -2.19
CA ALA A 72 19.56 8.96 -1.43
C ALA A 72 19.57 8.53 0.05
N GLN A 73 18.41 8.16 0.61
CA GLN A 73 18.29 7.65 1.98
C GLN A 73 18.26 6.12 2.06
N ALA A 74 18.27 5.40 0.94
CA ALA A 74 18.07 3.95 0.91
C ALA A 74 19.09 3.20 1.79
N ALA A 75 20.37 3.56 1.69
CA ALA A 75 21.45 2.93 2.45
C ALA A 75 21.29 3.10 3.98
N THR A 76 20.73 4.23 4.44
CA THR A 76 20.44 4.47 5.87
C THR A 76 19.46 3.45 6.45
N TYR A 77 18.55 2.94 5.61
CA TYR A 77 17.55 1.94 5.99
C TYR A 77 17.91 0.52 5.52
N HIS A 78 19.14 0.31 5.06
CA HIS A 78 19.60 -0.98 4.50
C HIS A 78 18.75 -1.47 3.31
N LEU A 79 18.21 -0.54 2.52
CA LEU A 79 17.40 -0.82 1.33
C LEU A 79 18.22 -0.64 0.04
N ASN A 80 17.84 -1.36 -1.00
CA ASN A 80 18.36 -1.16 -2.35
C ASN A 80 17.70 0.08 -3.00
N GLU A 81 18.50 0.92 -3.69
CA GLU A 81 18.02 2.16 -4.31
C GLU A 81 16.94 1.93 -5.39
N GLU A 82 17.06 0.87 -6.19
CA GLU A 82 16.06 0.52 -7.21
C GLU A 82 14.72 0.17 -6.56
N THR A 83 14.76 -0.63 -5.48
CA THR A 83 13.56 -0.94 -4.66
C THR A 83 12.90 0.34 -4.15
N VAL A 84 13.68 1.26 -3.57
CA VAL A 84 13.15 2.52 -3.04
C VAL A 84 12.57 3.38 -4.17
N GLY A 85 13.25 3.44 -5.31
CA GLY A 85 12.80 4.18 -6.49
C GLY A 85 11.46 3.67 -7.01
N GLN A 86 11.33 2.36 -7.21
CA GLN A 86 10.09 1.71 -7.64
C GLN A 86 8.96 1.94 -6.63
N PHE A 87 9.24 1.77 -5.34
CA PHE A 87 8.26 1.98 -4.29
C PHE A 87 7.72 3.41 -4.27
N PHE A 88 8.59 4.43 -4.28
CA PHE A 88 8.15 5.84 -4.27
C PHE A 88 7.53 6.29 -5.60
N ALA A 89 7.94 5.73 -6.73
CA ALA A 89 7.25 5.93 -8.00
C ALA A 89 5.80 5.44 -7.91
N ALA A 90 5.57 4.25 -7.34
CA ALA A 90 4.22 3.73 -7.10
C ALA A 90 3.39 4.63 -6.17
N GLN A 91 4.00 5.16 -5.10
CA GLN A 91 3.34 6.11 -4.20
C GLN A 91 2.93 7.42 -4.92
N ILE A 92 3.76 7.92 -5.84
CA ILE A 92 3.47 9.12 -6.63
C ILE A 92 2.32 8.86 -7.59
N GLU A 93 2.38 7.78 -8.36
CA GLU A 93 1.33 7.42 -9.33
C GLU A 93 -0.03 7.20 -8.65
N ALA A 94 -0.05 6.50 -7.51
CA ALA A 94 -1.27 6.32 -6.73
C ALA A 94 -1.85 7.65 -6.22
N ASN A 95 -0.99 8.60 -5.82
CA ASN A 95 -1.44 9.92 -5.39
C ASN A 95 -1.96 10.76 -6.57
N LYS A 96 -1.31 10.69 -7.74
CA LYS A 96 -1.80 11.32 -8.98
C LYS A 96 -3.17 10.77 -9.40
N LEU A 97 -3.39 9.45 -9.29
CA LEU A 97 -4.68 8.82 -9.58
C LEU A 97 -5.82 9.47 -8.78
N VAL A 98 -5.64 9.66 -7.47
CA VAL A 98 -6.65 10.34 -6.62
C VAL A 98 -6.85 11.78 -7.08
N GLN A 99 -5.77 12.52 -7.33
CA GLN A 99 -5.87 13.92 -7.77
C GLN A 99 -6.63 14.06 -9.09
N TYR A 100 -6.33 13.24 -10.10
CA TYR A 100 -7.04 13.25 -11.38
C TYR A 100 -8.54 12.97 -11.22
N ALA A 101 -8.90 11.94 -10.44
CA ALA A 101 -10.30 11.60 -10.21
C ALA A 101 -11.06 12.72 -9.49
N ARG A 102 -10.44 13.36 -8.47
CA ARG A 102 -11.05 14.48 -7.75
C ARG A 102 -11.23 15.70 -8.65
N LEU A 103 -10.18 16.12 -9.36
CA LEU A 103 -10.26 17.27 -10.27
C LEU A 103 -11.30 17.05 -11.38
N SER A 104 -11.34 15.86 -11.98
CA SER A 104 -12.36 15.52 -12.98
C SER A 104 -13.77 15.63 -12.41
N SER A 105 -14.00 15.15 -11.19
CA SER A 105 -15.29 15.23 -10.52
C SER A 105 -15.70 16.68 -10.21
N TRP A 106 -14.77 17.51 -9.75
CA TRP A 106 -15.04 18.93 -9.46
C TRP A 106 -15.30 19.74 -10.72
N HIS A 107 -14.59 19.46 -11.82
CA HIS A 107 -14.89 20.08 -13.12
C HIS A 107 -16.30 19.72 -13.61
N LEU A 108 -16.73 18.46 -13.45
CA LEU A 108 -18.09 18.04 -13.80
C LEU A 108 -19.15 18.74 -12.93
N GLN A 109 -18.86 18.96 -11.65
CA GLN A 109 -19.75 19.65 -10.72
C GLN A 109 -19.70 21.18 -10.84
N GLY A 110 -18.70 21.73 -11.51
CA GLY A 110 -18.45 23.17 -11.60
C GLY A 110 -17.82 23.79 -10.34
N GLN A 111 -17.51 23.01 -9.30
CA GLN A 111 -16.92 23.48 -8.06
C GLN A 111 -16.12 22.39 -7.32
N ALA A 112 -15.07 22.82 -6.60
CA ALA A 112 -14.38 22.02 -5.60
C ALA A 112 -15.02 22.21 -4.21
N PRO A 113 -14.87 21.26 -3.26
CA PRO A 113 -15.46 21.39 -1.93
C PRO A 113 -14.83 22.54 -1.13
N ASP A 114 -15.57 23.07 -0.16
CA ASP A 114 -15.12 24.17 0.73
C ASP A 114 -14.17 23.71 1.85
N THR A 115 -13.58 22.53 1.73
CA THR A 115 -12.58 22.04 2.68
C THR A 115 -11.45 23.07 2.80
N PRO A 116 -11.04 23.46 4.03
CA PRO A 116 -9.93 24.39 4.22
C PRO A 116 -8.67 23.88 3.53
N ARG A 117 -8.05 24.76 2.74
CA ARG A 117 -6.79 24.46 2.05
C ARG A 117 -5.65 24.50 3.05
N GLN A 118 -4.82 23.47 3.01
CA GLN A 118 -3.55 23.45 3.74
C GLN A 118 -2.45 24.12 2.92
N ASP A 119 -1.54 24.80 3.60
CA ASP A 119 -0.38 25.39 2.93
C ASP A 119 0.54 24.30 2.39
N LEU A 120 0.75 24.30 1.07
CA LEU A 120 1.61 23.32 0.41
C LEU A 120 3.04 23.38 0.96
N ALA A 121 3.58 24.57 1.19
CA ALA A 121 4.99 24.73 1.53
C ALA A 121 5.26 24.44 3.02
N GLY A 122 4.47 25.04 3.90
CA GLY A 122 4.67 24.99 5.35
C GLY A 122 3.94 23.86 6.08
N GLN A 123 2.95 23.20 5.47
CA GLN A 123 2.21 22.11 6.13
C GLN A 123 2.33 20.78 5.37
N ILE A 124 1.98 20.75 4.09
CA ILE A 124 1.95 19.48 3.32
C ILE A 124 3.34 18.91 3.10
N ARG A 125 4.32 19.73 2.69
CA ARG A 125 5.70 19.25 2.44
C ARG A 125 6.35 18.66 3.70
N PRO A 126 6.32 19.31 4.88
CA PRO A 126 6.84 18.70 6.11
C PRO A 126 6.17 17.38 6.47
N GLN A 127 4.85 17.25 6.28
CA GLN A 127 4.14 15.98 6.51
C GLN A 127 4.62 14.88 5.57
N LEU A 128 4.79 15.20 4.28
CA LEU A 128 5.33 14.26 3.29
C LEU A 128 6.77 13.84 3.61
N ASP A 129 7.61 14.75 4.09
CA ASP A 129 8.99 14.45 4.48
C ASP A 129 9.04 13.50 5.70
N GLN A 130 8.16 13.71 6.68
CA GLN A 130 8.02 12.80 7.83
C GLN A 130 7.51 11.42 7.41
N LEU A 131 6.50 11.38 6.55
CA LEU A 131 5.96 10.14 6.01
C LEU A 131 6.99 9.38 5.18
N GLN A 132 7.82 10.07 4.39
CA GLN A 132 8.88 9.44 3.61
C GLN A 132 9.85 8.64 4.50
N LYS A 133 10.33 9.25 5.59
CA LYS A 133 11.23 8.57 6.54
C LYS A 133 10.56 7.37 7.21
N ARG A 134 9.30 7.51 7.61
CA ARG A 134 8.52 6.42 8.21
C ARG A 134 8.29 5.28 7.22
N LEU A 135 7.94 5.60 5.98
CA LEU A 135 7.73 4.62 4.91
C LEU A 135 9.02 3.88 4.55
N LEU A 136 10.17 4.55 4.53
CA LEU A 136 11.46 3.88 4.32
C LEU A 136 11.75 2.88 5.43
N GLN A 137 11.56 3.26 6.70
CA GLN A 137 11.72 2.35 7.83
C GLN A 137 10.77 1.14 7.72
N GLN A 138 9.49 1.39 7.50
CA GLN A 138 8.49 0.32 7.44
C GLN A 138 8.65 -0.57 6.21
N LEU A 139 9.15 -0.04 5.09
CA LEU A 139 9.54 -0.83 3.93
C LEU A 139 10.73 -1.74 4.27
N ALA A 140 11.72 -1.25 5.03
CA ALA A 140 12.83 -2.07 5.52
C ALA A 140 12.32 -3.18 6.45
N ASP A 141 11.42 -2.85 7.39
CA ASP A 141 10.84 -3.82 8.32
C ASP A 141 10.02 -4.90 7.60
N PHE A 142 9.32 -4.56 6.51
CA PHE A 142 8.57 -5.51 5.68
C PHE A 142 9.44 -6.26 4.66
N SER A 143 10.64 -5.77 4.36
CA SER A 143 11.50 -6.30 3.28
C SER A 143 11.77 -7.81 3.36
N PRO A 144 11.99 -8.43 4.53
CA PRO A 144 12.18 -9.88 4.65
C PRO A 144 11.02 -10.73 4.09
N HIS A 145 9.80 -10.16 4.02
CA HIS A 145 8.58 -10.87 3.62
C HIS A 145 8.20 -10.65 2.15
N ARG A 146 8.88 -9.76 1.42
CA ARG A 146 8.52 -9.39 0.04
C ARG A 146 8.62 -10.56 -0.95
N GLY A 147 9.50 -11.53 -0.67
CA GLY A 147 9.68 -12.73 -1.49
C GLY A 147 8.80 -13.92 -1.07
N ASP A 148 7.97 -13.77 -0.04
CA ASP A 148 7.09 -14.83 0.43
C ASP A 148 6.00 -15.15 -0.62
N ARG A 149 5.71 -16.44 -0.80
CA ARG A 149 4.65 -16.91 -1.71
C ARG A 149 3.27 -16.35 -1.36
N GLN A 150 3.03 -16.05 -0.09
CA GLN A 150 1.77 -15.50 0.40
C GLN A 150 1.68 -13.98 0.28
N CYS A 151 2.80 -13.27 0.01
CA CYS A 151 2.82 -11.82 -0.07
C CYS A 151 1.69 -11.24 -0.96
N PRO A 152 1.46 -11.76 -2.20
CA PRO A 152 0.37 -11.26 -3.04
C PRO A 152 -1.02 -11.44 -2.39
N GLN A 153 -1.24 -12.54 -1.67
CA GLN A 153 -2.49 -12.81 -0.97
C GLN A 153 -2.70 -11.85 0.20
N TRP A 154 -1.67 -11.61 1.01
CA TRP A 154 -1.72 -10.65 2.11
C TRP A 154 -2.06 -9.24 1.62
N LEU A 155 -1.43 -8.77 0.52
CA LEU A 155 -1.73 -7.47 -0.05
C LEU A 155 -3.15 -7.39 -0.61
N ALA A 156 -3.63 -8.43 -1.30
CA ALA A 156 -4.97 -8.45 -1.86
C ALA A 156 -6.04 -8.36 -0.76
N GLN A 157 -5.87 -9.11 0.34
CA GLN A 157 -6.78 -9.06 1.49
C GLN A 157 -6.73 -7.70 2.18
N ALA A 158 -5.52 -7.18 2.44
CA ALA A 158 -5.36 -5.94 3.18
C ALA A 158 -5.82 -4.70 2.38
N THR A 159 -5.56 -4.67 1.06
CA THR A 159 -6.04 -3.57 0.19
C THR A 159 -7.56 -3.59 0.03
N GLN A 160 -8.19 -4.77 0.02
CA GLN A 160 -9.66 -4.90 0.02
C GLN A 160 -10.31 -4.35 1.29
N ALA A 161 -9.63 -4.45 2.44
CA ALA A 161 -10.09 -3.93 3.72
C ALA A 161 -9.70 -2.45 3.98
N ALA A 162 -8.89 -1.83 3.13
CA ALA A 162 -8.24 -0.55 3.42
C ALA A 162 -9.19 0.66 3.39
N SER A 163 -10.27 0.62 2.59
CA SER A 163 -11.25 1.71 2.51
C SER A 163 -12.56 1.26 1.88
N SER A 164 -13.67 1.86 2.31
CA SER A 164 -14.97 1.75 1.63
C SER A 164 -15.13 2.72 0.45
N ASP A 165 -14.24 3.71 0.29
CA ASP A 165 -14.19 4.56 -0.90
C ASP A 165 -13.47 3.79 -2.04
N PRO A 166 -14.16 3.46 -3.15
CA PRO A 166 -13.55 2.70 -4.25
C PRO A 166 -12.32 3.38 -4.85
N LEU A 167 -12.27 4.72 -4.89
CA LEU A 167 -11.10 5.44 -5.38
C LEU A 167 -9.90 5.24 -4.45
N ARG A 168 -10.13 5.28 -3.14
CA ARG A 168 -9.08 5.05 -2.13
C ARG A 168 -8.60 3.60 -2.17
N GLN A 169 -9.50 2.65 -2.36
CA GLN A 169 -9.15 1.24 -2.54
C GLN A 169 -8.25 1.05 -3.77
N LEU A 170 -8.64 1.59 -4.93
CA LEU A 170 -7.85 1.53 -6.16
C LEU A 170 -6.48 2.21 -6.01
N ALA A 171 -6.43 3.35 -5.34
CA ALA A 171 -5.16 4.04 -5.05
C ALA A 171 -4.27 3.20 -4.12
N MET A 172 -4.83 2.53 -3.12
CA MET A 172 -4.08 1.61 -2.26
C MET A 172 -3.49 0.44 -3.06
N ILE A 173 -4.28 -0.17 -3.95
CA ILE A 173 -3.80 -1.23 -4.86
C ILE A 173 -2.64 -0.71 -5.72
N ARG A 174 -2.77 0.49 -6.31
CA ARG A 174 -1.70 1.08 -7.11
C ARG A 174 -0.44 1.37 -6.29
N ALA A 175 -0.60 1.82 -5.04
CA ALA A 175 0.50 2.18 -4.16
C ALA A 175 1.29 0.95 -3.67
N THR A 176 0.66 -0.21 -3.55
CA THR A 176 1.29 -1.42 -3.00
C THR A 176 1.83 -2.38 -4.07
N ALA A 177 1.64 -2.06 -5.36
CA ALA A 177 1.95 -2.94 -6.49
C ALA A 177 3.41 -3.46 -6.51
N GLU A 178 4.37 -2.69 -6.01
CA GLU A 178 5.81 -3.04 -6.02
C GLU A 178 6.29 -3.68 -4.70
N LEU A 179 5.39 -3.92 -3.75
CA LEU A 179 5.76 -4.46 -2.44
C LEU A 179 6.17 -5.94 -2.53
N CYS A 180 5.45 -6.78 -3.27
CA CYS A 180 5.81 -8.20 -3.43
C CYS A 180 6.72 -8.42 -4.62
N VAL A 181 7.74 -9.25 -4.46
CA VAL A 181 8.70 -9.65 -5.50
C VAL A 181 8.72 -11.15 -5.75
N PHE A 182 7.78 -11.89 -5.16
CA PHE A 182 7.61 -13.31 -5.41
C PHE A 182 7.36 -13.56 -6.91
N LYS A 183 8.21 -14.41 -7.50
CA LYS A 183 8.07 -14.92 -8.87
C LYS A 183 7.69 -16.40 -8.71
N GLY A 184 6.50 -16.76 -9.20
CA GLY A 184 5.86 -18.08 -9.09
C GLY A 184 6.80 -19.27 -9.09
#